data_AF-A0A518N5H8-F1
#
_entry.id   AF-A0A518N5H8-F1
#
_cell.length_a   1.000
_cell.length_b   1.000
_cell.length_c   1.000
_cell.angle_alpha   90.00
_cell.angle_beta   90.00
_cell.angle_gamma   90.00
#
_symmetry.space_group_name_H-M   'P 1'
#
loop_
_entity.id
_entity.type
_entity.pdbx_description
1 polymer ?
#
loop_
_entity_poly.entity_id
_entity_poly.type
_entity_poly.pdbx_seq_one_letter_code
_entity_poly.pdbx_strand_id
1 'polypeptide(L)'
;MTFRPGQIVLVDTNVVLEAHRTGCWSTLAQYFALHTVGKVVEETQTGYQNRKPEEWIDEGALRASFAHIAHVDDEARAEFNMRHGHPALDAGERDLLIYGGALGAPAWWLNSPDMAAVRFAHAIGWTDRLVSLEAMVSHLRARLREDLRGNYTERWLSVKKTDLLLNR
;
A
#
# COMPACT_ATOMS: atom_id res chain seq x y z
N MET A 1 -0.66 5.33 -17.48
CA MET A 1 0.16 4.26 -16.86
C MET A 1 -0.15 2.95 -17.54
N THR A 2 0.82 2.05 -17.71
CA THR A 2 0.61 0.73 -18.31
C THR A 2 1.03 -0.34 -17.31
N PHE A 3 0.06 -1.07 -16.76
CA PHE A 3 0.32 -2.17 -15.85
C PHE A 3 0.63 -3.45 -16.63
N ARG A 4 1.56 -4.25 -16.10
CA ARG A 4 1.96 -5.54 -16.67
C ARG A 4 1.93 -6.62 -15.60
N PRO A 5 1.66 -7.90 -15.97
CA PRO A 5 1.71 -9.00 -15.03
C PRO A 5 3.08 -9.09 -14.35
N GLY A 6 3.09 -9.44 -13.06
CA GLY A 6 4.30 -9.65 -12.26
C GLY A 6 5.05 -8.37 -11.87
N GLN A 7 4.52 -7.16 -12.18
CA GLN A 7 5.10 -5.94 -11.65
C GLN A 7 4.99 -5.91 -10.13
N ILE A 8 6.03 -5.38 -9.47
CA ILE A 8 6.05 -5.25 -8.03
C ILE A 8 5.09 -4.13 -7.63
N VAL A 9 4.22 -4.46 -6.68
CA VAL A 9 3.30 -3.51 -6.07
C VAL A 9 3.45 -3.61 -4.56
N LEU A 10 3.89 -2.52 -3.96
CA LEU A 10 3.98 -2.36 -2.52
C LEU A 10 2.58 -2.07 -1.96
N VAL A 11 2.18 -2.80 -0.93
CA VAL A 11 0.83 -2.73 -0.35
C VAL A 11 0.91 -2.50 1.16
N ASP A 12 0.15 -1.53 1.65
CA ASP A 12 0.02 -1.19 3.07
C ASP A 12 -1.21 -1.87 3.71
N THR A 13 -1.41 -1.63 5.00
CA THR A 13 -2.52 -2.20 5.75
C THR A 13 -3.87 -1.77 5.18
N ASN A 14 -4.07 -0.47 4.93
CA ASN A 14 -5.38 0.06 4.49
C ASN A 14 -5.81 -0.52 3.14
N VAL A 15 -4.89 -0.66 2.19
CA VAL A 15 -5.19 -1.25 0.89
C VAL A 15 -5.53 -2.73 1.02
N VAL A 16 -4.84 -3.51 1.87
CA VAL A 16 -5.21 -4.91 2.14
C VAL A 16 -6.65 -4.99 2.63
N LEU A 17 -7.03 -4.15 3.60
CA LEU A 17 -8.37 -4.15 4.17
C LEU A 17 -9.44 -3.83 3.12
N GLU A 18 -9.23 -2.79 2.31
CA GLU A 18 -10.20 -2.38 1.30
C GLU A 18 -10.32 -3.38 0.15
N ALA A 19 -9.20 -3.97 -0.27
CA ALA A 19 -9.18 -4.96 -1.34
C ALA A 19 -9.86 -6.29 -0.91
N HIS A 20 -9.74 -6.68 0.35
CA HIS A 20 -10.50 -7.80 0.91
C HIS A 20 -12.00 -7.47 1.00
N ARG A 21 -12.35 -6.30 1.54
CA ARG A 21 -13.75 -5.85 1.66
C ARG A 21 -14.47 -5.85 0.31
N THR A 22 -13.84 -5.29 -0.72
CA THR A 22 -14.41 -5.20 -2.07
C THR A 22 -14.25 -6.48 -2.89
N GLY A 23 -13.50 -7.46 -2.39
CA GLY A 23 -13.30 -8.76 -3.03
C GLY A 23 -12.30 -8.78 -4.20
N CYS A 24 -11.52 -7.71 -4.41
CA CYS A 24 -10.54 -7.64 -5.50
C CYS A 24 -9.14 -8.17 -5.13
N TRP A 25 -8.89 -8.49 -3.85
CA TRP A 25 -7.60 -8.97 -3.36
C TRP A 25 -7.00 -10.10 -4.20
N SER A 26 -7.75 -11.18 -4.41
CA SER A 26 -7.25 -12.36 -5.15
C SER A 26 -6.89 -12.02 -6.59
N THR A 27 -7.65 -11.14 -7.25
CA THR A 27 -7.35 -10.72 -8.62
C THR A 27 -6.06 -9.90 -8.69
N LEU A 28 -5.82 -9.03 -7.70
CA LEU A 28 -4.57 -8.28 -7.59
C LEU A 28 -3.38 -9.20 -7.33
N ALA A 29 -3.50 -10.10 -6.34
CA ALA A 29 -2.46 -11.04 -5.93
C ALA A 29 -2.06 -12.03 -7.04
N GLN A 30 -3.01 -12.39 -7.92
CA GLN A 30 -2.73 -13.26 -9.07
C GLN A 30 -2.03 -12.53 -10.23
N TYR A 31 -2.27 -11.24 -10.40
CA TYR A 31 -1.74 -10.48 -11.53
C TYR A 31 -0.41 -9.78 -11.22
N PHE A 32 -0.29 -9.22 -10.02
CA PHE A 32 0.88 -8.45 -9.59
C PHE A 32 1.75 -9.24 -8.62
N ALA A 33 3.04 -8.91 -8.57
CA ALA A 33 3.92 -9.36 -7.50
C ALA A 33 3.69 -8.46 -6.28
N LEU A 34 2.68 -8.80 -5.46
CA LEU A 34 2.38 -8.01 -4.27
C LEU A 34 3.47 -8.21 -3.22
N HIS A 35 4.08 -7.11 -2.80
CA HIS A 35 5.10 -7.07 -1.77
C HIS A 35 4.60 -6.25 -0.57
N THR A 36 4.98 -6.65 0.62
CA THR A 36 4.68 -5.91 1.85
C THR A 36 5.76 -6.15 2.90
N VAL A 37 5.55 -5.67 4.13
CA VAL A 37 6.41 -5.89 5.29
C VAL A 37 5.66 -6.62 6.40
N GLY A 38 6.39 -7.30 7.29
CA GLY A 38 5.79 -8.07 8.38
C GLY A 38 4.83 -7.25 9.26
N LYS A 39 5.15 -5.97 9.49
CA LYS A 39 4.35 -5.09 10.34
C LYS A 39 2.96 -4.79 9.76
N VAL A 40 2.86 -4.60 8.45
CA VAL A 40 1.58 -4.42 7.74
C VAL A 40 0.68 -5.64 7.93
N VAL A 41 1.25 -6.85 7.80
CA VAL A 41 0.50 -8.10 8.03
C VAL A 41 0.02 -8.16 9.48
N GLU A 42 0.88 -7.87 10.45
CA GLU A 42 0.51 -7.83 11.87
C GLU A 42 -0.65 -6.85 12.13
N GLU A 43 -0.60 -5.64 11.58
CA GLU A 43 -1.64 -4.62 11.73
C GLU A 43 -3.00 -5.04 11.14
N THR A 44 -2.99 -5.89 10.10
CA THR A 44 -4.23 -6.49 9.59
C THR A 44 -4.90 -7.42 10.61
N GLN A 45 -4.18 -7.86 11.64
CA GLN A 45 -4.66 -8.77 12.68
C GLN A 45 -4.90 -8.05 14.02
N THR A 46 -4.02 -7.11 14.41
CA THR A 46 -4.00 -6.53 15.77
C THR A 46 -4.99 -5.41 16.02
N GLY A 47 -5.61 -4.81 14.99
CA GLY A 47 -6.54 -3.69 15.16
C GLY A 47 -7.81 -3.98 15.97
N TYR A 48 -7.96 -5.19 16.54
CA TYR A 48 -9.22 -5.88 16.81
C TYR A 48 -10.04 -5.90 15.53
N GLN A 49 -10.49 -7.05 15.07
CA GLN A 49 -11.40 -7.11 13.94
C GLN A 49 -12.76 -6.53 14.37
N ASN A 50 -12.84 -5.20 14.54
CA ASN A 50 -14.04 -4.35 14.63
C ASN A 50 -14.69 -4.28 13.23
N ARG A 51 -14.71 -5.45 12.61
CA ARG A 51 -15.13 -5.79 11.27
C ARG A 51 -16.11 -6.92 11.47
N LYS A 52 -17.03 -7.07 10.54
CA LYS A 52 -17.93 -8.22 10.60
C LYS A 52 -17.09 -9.50 10.49
N PRO A 53 -17.51 -10.62 11.10
CA PRO A 53 -16.83 -11.91 10.91
C PRO A 53 -16.60 -12.26 9.43
N GLU A 54 -17.46 -11.78 8.53
CA GLU A 54 -17.34 -11.95 7.08
C GLU A 54 -16.12 -11.21 6.45
N GLU A 55 -15.60 -10.19 7.13
CA GLU A 55 -14.47 -9.34 6.72
C GLU A 55 -13.15 -9.75 7.42
N TRP A 56 -13.18 -10.87 8.15
CA TRP A 56 -11.99 -11.44 8.75
C TRP A 56 -11.03 -11.91 7.66
N ILE A 57 -9.76 -11.60 7.86
CA ILE A 57 -8.70 -11.97 6.94
C ILE A 57 -7.88 -13.06 7.60
N ASP A 58 -7.92 -14.26 7.04
CA ASP A 58 -7.06 -15.35 7.48
C ASP A 58 -5.58 -14.98 7.25
N GLU A 59 -4.79 -14.94 8.33
CA GLU A 59 -3.41 -14.52 8.28
C GLU A 59 -2.55 -15.45 7.40
N GLY A 60 -2.78 -16.77 7.48
CA GLY A 60 -2.04 -17.76 6.71
C GLY A 60 -2.25 -17.58 5.21
N ALA A 61 -3.50 -17.46 4.77
CA ALA A 61 -3.88 -17.21 3.39
C ALA A 61 -3.41 -15.84 2.91
N LEU A 62 -3.49 -14.80 3.76
CA LEU A 62 -2.95 -13.48 3.43
C LEU A 62 -1.45 -13.55 3.17
N ARG A 63 -0.67 -14.15 4.10
CA ARG A 63 0.78 -14.31 3.95
C ARG A 63 1.14 -15.09 2.68
N ALA A 64 0.42 -16.17 2.39
CA ALA A 64 0.64 -17.00 1.21
C ALA A 64 0.29 -16.28 -0.12
N SER A 65 -0.52 -15.23 -0.07
CA SER A 65 -0.91 -14.45 -1.26
C SER A 65 0.10 -13.37 -1.68
N PHE A 66 1.03 -13.00 -0.79
CA PHE A 66 2.10 -12.08 -1.14
C PHE A 66 3.23 -12.80 -1.87
N ALA A 67 3.77 -12.18 -2.91
CA ALA A 67 4.98 -12.65 -3.58
C ALA A 67 6.21 -12.48 -2.68
N HIS A 68 6.22 -11.45 -1.81
CA HIS A 68 7.28 -11.22 -0.84
C HIS A 68 6.79 -10.45 0.38
N ILE A 69 7.25 -10.86 1.57
CA ILE A 69 7.05 -10.14 2.82
C ILE A 69 8.44 -9.82 3.38
N ALA A 70 8.83 -8.56 3.29
CA ALA A 70 10.15 -8.13 3.70
C ALA A 70 10.26 -8.01 5.23
N HIS A 71 11.45 -8.32 5.72
CA HIS A 71 11.87 -8.01 7.07
C HIS A 71 12.61 -6.67 7.07
N VAL A 72 12.24 -5.80 8.00
CA VAL A 72 12.93 -4.54 8.27
C VAL A 72 13.44 -4.63 9.69
N ASP A 73 14.74 -4.49 9.87
CA ASP A 73 15.40 -4.55 11.17
C ASP A 73 15.49 -3.17 11.84
N ASP A 74 15.92 -3.16 13.10
CA ASP A 74 16.01 -1.93 13.88
C ASP A 74 17.11 -0.99 13.39
N GLU A 75 18.15 -1.52 12.75
CA GLU A 75 19.22 -0.71 12.14
C GLU A 75 18.68 0.12 10.98
N ALA A 76 17.96 -0.51 10.05
CA ALA A 76 17.33 0.18 8.93
C ALA A 76 16.28 1.21 9.39
N ARG A 77 15.51 0.90 10.45
CA ARG A 77 14.57 1.86 11.07
C ARG A 77 15.30 3.05 11.67
N ALA A 78 16.39 2.83 12.39
CA ALA A 78 17.19 3.89 13.00
C ALA A 78 17.80 4.80 11.93
N GLU A 79 18.41 4.21 10.89
CA GLU A 79 18.99 4.94 9.77
C GLU A 79 17.93 5.81 9.07
N PHE A 80 16.77 5.25 8.78
CA PHE A 80 15.66 5.97 8.14
C PHE A 80 15.20 7.16 8.99
N ASN A 81 15.01 6.95 10.30
CA ASN A 81 14.60 8.01 11.21
C ASN A 81 15.63 9.13 11.31
N MET A 82 16.93 8.80 11.36
CA MET A 82 18.01 9.79 11.37
C MET A 82 18.07 10.57 10.06
N ARG A 83 17.92 9.89 8.91
CA ARG A 83 17.96 10.52 7.59
C ARG A 83 16.78 11.46 7.34
N HIS A 84 15.60 11.11 7.85
CA HIS A 84 14.35 11.81 7.54
C HIS A 84 13.76 12.60 8.71
N GLY A 85 14.50 12.73 9.82
CA GLY A 85 14.10 13.56 10.96
C GLY A 85 12.87 13.04 11.70
N HIS A 86 12.77 11.72 11.92
CA HIS A 86 11.66 11.07 12.61
C HIS A 86 10.28 11.44 12.03
N PRO A 87 10.00 11.06 10.78
CA PRO A 87 8.72 11.38 10.15
C PRO A 87 7.56 10.75 10.94
N ALA A 88 6.45 11.48 11.05
CA ALA A 88 5.22 11.02 11.69
C ALA A 88 4.47 10.03 10.77
N LEU A 89 5.04 8.84 10.62
CA LEU A 89 4.48 7.70 9.89
C LEU A 89 4.11 6.61 10.90
N ASP A 90 3.06 5.84 10.58
CA ASP A 90 2.81 4.62 11.34
C ASP A 90 3.91 3.58 11.11
N ALA A 91 3.89 2.51 11.90
CA ALA A 91 4.96 1.51 11.88
C ALA A 91 4.98 0.70 10.58
N GLY A 92 3.82 0.27 10.08
CA GLY A 92 3.68 -0.45 8.82
C GLY A 92 4.12 0.37 7.61
N GLU A 93 3.66 1.62 7.51
CA GLU A 93 4.01 2.56 6.45
C GLU A 93 5.49 2.90 6.43
N ARG A 94 6.08 3.18 7.59
CA ARG A 94 7.52 3.46 7.72
C ARG A 94 8.34 2.27 7.24
N ASP A 95 8.03 1.07 7.71
CA ASP A 95 8.77 -0.13 7.34
C ASP A 95 8.60 -0.43 5.84
N LEU A 96 7.39 -0.22 5.29
CA LEU A 96 7.12 -0.38 3.85
C LEU A 96 7.91 0.64 2.99
N LEU A 97 8.06 1.87 3.48
CA LEU A 97 8.89 2.90 2.86
C LEU A 97 10.36 2.54 2.83
N ILE A 98 10.89 2.06 3.97
CA ILE A 98 12.26 1.58 4.08
C ILE A 98 12.51 0.49 3.05
N TYR A 99 11.62 -0.51 3.02
CA TYR A 99 11.69 -1.60 2.06
C TYR A 99 11.63 -1.10 0.61
N GLY A 100 10.68 -0.22 0.28
CA GLY A 100 10.54 0.35 -1.06
C GLY A 100 11.76 1.17 -1.50
N GLY A 101 12.49 1.76 -0.56
CA GLY A 101 13.70 2.54 -0.83
C GLY A 101 14.93 1.67 -1.07
N ALA A 102 14.99 0.53 -0.38
CA ALA A 102 15.99 -0.50 -0.60
C ALA A 102 15.70 -1.35 -1.86
N LEU A 103 14.48 -1.27 -2.39
CA LEU A 103 14.09 -2.02 -3.59
C LEU A 103 14.84 -1.48 -4.82
N GLY A 104 15.91 -2.17 -5.23
CA GLY A 104 16.68 -1.86 -6.44
C GLY A 104 15.93 -2.08 -7.77
N ALA A 105 14.60 -2.15 -7.74
CA ALA A 105 13.73 -2.44 -8.87
C ALA A 105 12.56 -1.45 -8.92
N PRO A 106 12.00 -1.15 -10.11
CA PRO A 106 10.83 -0.31 -10.23
C PRO A 106 9.62 -1.00 -9.56
N ALA A 107 8.97 -0.29 -8.64
CA ALA A 107 7.73 -0.72 -8.01
C ALA A 107 6.70 0.38 -8.02
N TRP A 108 5.44 -0.06 -8.12
CA TRP A 108 4.29 0.77 -7.84
C TRP A 108 4.00 0.73 -6.35
N TRP A 109 3.43 1.81 -5.85
CA TRP A 109 2.99 1.89 -4.48
C TRP A 109 1.48 2.14 -4.46
N LEU A 110 0.75 1.13 -4.02
CA LEU A 110 -0.70 1.27 -3.90
C LEU A 110 -0.99 2.31 -2.82
N ASN A 111 -1.68 3.36 -3.24
CA ASN A 111 -1.98 4.50 -2.42
C ASN A 111 -2.92 4.13 -1.28
N SER A 112 -2.41 4.29 -0.06
CA SER A 112 -3.21 4.37 1.15
C SER A 112 -4.02 5.67 1.19
N PRO A 113 -5.19 5.70 1.83
CA PRO A 113 -5.84 6.96 2.16
C PRO A 113 -5.06 7.84 3.16
N ASP A 114 -3.97 7.34 3.74
CA ASP A 114 -3.14 8.10 4.66
C ASP A 114 -2.35 9.21 3.94
N MET A 115 -2.56 10.45 4.40
CA MET A 115 -1.89 11.62 3.86
C MET A 115 -0.42 11.74 4.32
N ALA A 116 -0.01 11.09 5.41
CA ALA A 116 1.37 11.07 5.87
C ALA A 116 2.28 10.35 4.86
N ALA A 117 1.90 9.14 4.43
CA ALA A 117 2.60 8.40 3.39
C ALA A 117 2.65 9.17 2.05
N VAL A 118 1.54 9.77 1.62
CA VAL A 118 1.51 10.56 0.36
C VAL A 118 2.42 11.78 0.43
N ARG A 119 2.41 12.52 1.56
CA ARG A 119 3.31 13.66 1.78
C ARG A 119 4.76 13.23 1.79
N PHE A 120 5.08 12.13 2.46
CA PHE A 120 6.45 11.62 2.51
C PHE A 120 6.92 11.18 1.13
N ALA A 121 6.11 10.41 0.39
CA ALA A 121 6.37 10.00 -0.98
C ALA A 121 6.67 11.22 -1.88
N HIS A 122 5.92 12.31 -1.73
CA HIS A 122 6.20 13.56 -2.43
C HIS A 122 7.54 14.18 -2.02
N ALA A 123 7.84 14.25 -0.72
CA ALA A 123 9.10 14.80 -0.21
C ALA A 123 10.34 14.05 -0.74
N ILE A 124 10.21 12.74 -1.01
CA ILE A 124 11.30 11.91 -1.57
C ILE A 124 11.21 11.71 -3.10
N GLY A 125 10.31 12.42 -3.79
CA GLY A 125 10.19 12.39 -5.26
C GLY A 125 9.56 11.12 -5.83
N TRP A 126 8.75 10.40 -5.05
CA TRP A 126 8.07 9.15 -5.45
C TRP A 126 6.60 9.34 -5.80
N THR A 127 6.13 10.58 -5.97
CA THR A 127 4.72 10.87 -6.31
C THR A 127 4.24 10.12 -7.56
N ASP A 128 5.12 9.93 -8.55
CA ASP A 128 4.80 9.21 -9.78
C ASP A 128 4.68 7.71 -9.59
N ARG A 129 5.20 7.16 -8.49
CA ARG A 129 5.08 5.73 -8.13
C ARG A 129 3.77 5.42 -7.40
N LEU A 130 3.08 6.44 -6.87
CA LEU A 130 1.79 6.27 -6.21
C LEU A 130 0.70 5.97 -7.24
N VAL A 131 -0.12 4.95 -6.99
CA VAL A 131 -1.23 4.55 -7.85
C VAL A 131 -2.45 4.21 -7.02
N SER A 132 -3.64 4.60 -7.48
CA SER A 132 -4.88 4.27 -6.77
C SER A 132 -5.25 2.79 -6.92
N LEU A 133 -5.93 2.25 -5.91
CA LEU A 133 -6.51 0.91 -5.98
C LEU A 133 -7.53 0.82 -7.13
N GLU A 134 -8.32 1.87 -7.35
CA GLU A 134 -9.27 1.98 -8.46
C GLU A 134 -8.59 1.83 -9.84
N ALA A 135 -7.43 2.46 -10.05
CA ALA A 135 -6.71 2.35 -11.32
C ALA A 135 -6.28 0.91 -11.62
N MET A 136 -5.79 0.18 -10.61
CA MET A 136 -5.40 -1.23 -10.78
C MET A 136 -6.59 -2.14 -10.99
N VAL A 137 -7.65 -1.99 -10.20
CA VAL A 137 -8.91 -2.74 -10.34
C VAL A 137 -9.52 -2.53 -11.72
N SER A 138 -9.55 -1.28 -12.21
CA SER A 138 -10.09 -0.91 -13.51
C SER A 138 -9.29 -1.53 -14.66
N HIS A 139 -7.96 -1.53 -14.55
CA HIS A 139 -7.08 -2.19 -15.52
C HIS A 139 -7.35 -3.69 -15.61
N LEU A 140 -7.54 -4.34 -14.46
CA LEU A 140 -7.85 -5.78 -14.40
C LEU A 140 -9.30 -6.11 -14.74
N ARG A 141 -10.16 -5.10 -14.87
CA ARG A 141 -11.62 -5.25 -15.01
C ARG A 141 -12.20 -6.15 -13.90
N ALA A 142 -11.63 -6.04 -12.70
CA ALA A 142 -12.02 -6.90 -11.59
C ALA A 142 -13.45 -6.56 -11.16
N ARG A 143 -14.28 -7.59 -10.94
CA ARG A 143 -15.65 -7.42 -10.47
C ARG A 143 -15.64 -7.22 -8.96
N LEU A 144 -16.00 -6.03 -8.51
CA LEU A 144 -16.11 -5.72 -7.09
C LEU A 144 -17.43 -6.23 -6.52
N ARG A 145 -17.40 -6.64 -5.24
CA ARG A 145 -18.59 -6.97 -4.45
C ARG A 145 -19.34 -5.71 -4.01
N GLU A 146 -18.58 -4.66 -3.73
CA GLU A 146 -19.03 -3.35 -3.28
C GLU A 146 -18.12 -2.26 -3.86
N ASP A 147 -18.61 -1.03 -3.94
CA ASP A 147 -17.82 0.10 -4.44
C ASP A 147 -16.63 0.40 -3.52
N LEU A 148 -15.52 0.84 -4.13
CA LEU A 148 -14.37 1.37 -3.40
C LEU A 148 -14.76 2.64 -2.64
N ARG A 149 -14.25 2.80 -1.42
CA ARG A 149 -14.39 4.08 -0.71
C ARG A 149 -13.65 5.17 -1.48
N GLY A 150 -14.18 6.41 -1.42
CA GLY A 150 -13.71 7.51 -2.26
C GLY A 150 -12.21 7.82 -2.15
N ASN A 151 -11.61 7.55 -0.99
CA ASN A 151 -10.18 7.73 -0.72
C ASN A 151 -9.25 6.68 -1.37
N TYR A 152 -9.80 5.68 -2.07
CA TYR A 152 -9.07 4.71 -2.89
C TYR A 152 -9.21 4.94 -4.40
N THR A 153 -9.88 6.04 -4.79
CA THR A 153 -10.13 6.40 -6.19
C THR A 153 -8.97 7.18 -6.80
N GLU A 154 -8.82 7.09 -8.13
CA GLU A 154 -7.83 7.86 -8.89
C GLU A 154 -8.11 9.36 -8.80
N ARG A 155 -9.40 9.74 -8.75
CA ARG A 155 -9.80 11.12 -8.56
C ARG A 155 -9.27 11.69 -7.26
N TRP A 156 -9.43 10.97 -6.15
CA TRP A 156 -8.93 11.42 -4.84
C TRP A 156 -7.42 11.58 -4.87
N LEU A 157 -6.70 10.56 -5.37
CA LEU A 157 -5.24 10.58 -5.43
C LEU A 157 -4.74 11.73 -6.31
N SER A 158 -5.36 11.95 -7.47
CA SER A 158 -5.01 13.03 -8.39
C SER A 158 -5.17 14.42 -7.75
N VAL A 159 -6.26 14.64 -7.01
CA VAL A 159 -6.47 15.88 -6.25
C VAL A 159 -5.37 16.06 -5.21
N LYS A 160 -5.07 15.02 -4.41
CA LYS A 160 -4.02 15.11 -3.38
C LYS A 160 -2.63 15.35 -3.94
N LYS A 161 -2.27 14.70 -5.05
CA LYS A 161 -1.01 14.97 -5.75
C LYS A 161 -0.95 16.42 -6.23
N THR A 162 -2.04 16.93 -6.80
CA THR A 162 -2.12 18.31 -7.30
C THR A 162 -1.99 19.32 -6.15
N ASP A 163 -2.71 19.12 -5.05
CA ASP A 163 -2.65 19.99 -3.86
C ASP A 163 -1.21 20.08 -3.31
N LEU A 164 -0.48 18.96 -3.29
CA LEU A 164 0.92 18.94 -2.81
C LEU A 164 1.89 19.65 -3.76
N LEU A 165 1.63 19.62 -5.07
CA LEU A 165 2.45 20.32 -6.05
C LEU A 165 2.22 21.83 -6.02
N LEU A 166 0.98 22.27 -5.76
CA LEU A 166 0.60 23.68 -5.76
C LEU A 166 0.96 24.41 -4.45
N ASN A 167 0.96 23.72 -3.31
CA ASN A 167 1.18 24.33 -1.99
C ASN A 167 2.65 24.16 -1.50
N ARG A 168 3.63 24.33 -2.38
CA ARG A 168 5.06 24.28 -2.04
C ARG A 168 5.52 25.48 -1.22
#